data_AF-A0A3D5SY01-F1
#
_entry.id   AF-A0A3D5SY01-F1
#
_cell.length_a   1.000
_cell.length_b   1.000
_cell.length_c   1.000
_cell.angle_alpha   90.00
_cell.angle_beta   90.00
_cell.angle_gamma   90.00
#
_symmetry.space_group_name_H-M   'P 1'
#
loop_
_entity.id
_entity.type
_entity.pdbx_description
1 polymer ?
#
loop_
_entity_poly.entity_id
_entity_poly.type
_entity_poly.pdbx_seq_one_letter_code
_entity_poly.pdbx_strand_id
1 'polypeptide(L)' 'MKHKVSHIHFVGIGGSGMSGIAEVLLTLGYRISGSDLSENAATRRLAALGAVVRIGHDAANVAGSNAVVVSSA' A
#
# COMPACT_ATOMS: atom_id res chain seq x y z
N MET A 1 -15.45 -17.38 7.90
CA MET A 1 -14.74 -17.58 6.63
C MET A 1 -13.50 -16.69 6.66
N LYS A 2 -12.29 -17.24 6.63
CA LYS A 2 -11.06 -16.41 6.61
C LYS A 2 -10.98 -15.76 5.23
N HIS A 3 -11.08 -14.44 5.16
CA HIS A 3 -10.89 -13.71 3.90
C HIS A 3 -9.51 -14.10 3.33
N LYS A 4 -9.50 -14.65 2.11
CA LYS A 4 -8.30 -15.19 1.42
C LYS A 4 -7.25 -14.09 1.13
N VAL A 5 -7.63 -12.83 1.31
CA VAL A 5 -6.79 -11.65 1.16
C VAL A 5 -6.75 -10.93 2.51
N SER A 6 -5.59 -10.92 3.15
CA SER A 6 -5.33 -10.16 4.37
C SER A 6 -4.25 -9.11 4.19
N HIS A 7 -3.36 -9.29 3.20
CA HIS A 7 -2.27 -8.38 2.89
C HIS A 7 -2.35 -7.90 1.42
N ILE A 8 -2.43 -6.58 1.24
CA ILE A 8 -2.56 -5.94 -0.06
C ILE A 8 -1.36 -4.99 -0.26
N HIS A 9 -0.67 -5.10 -1.39
CA HIS A 9 0.44 -4.22 -1.76
C HIS A 9 0.01 -3.21 -2.83
N PHE A 10 0.31 -1.93 -2.63
CA PHE A 10 0.04 -0.85 -3.59
C PHE A 10 1.32 -0.41 -4.28
N VAL A 11 1.39 -0.47 -5.61
CA VAL A 11 2.47 0.14 -6.40
C VAL A 11 2.03 1.55 -6.79
N GLY A 12 2.81 2.56 -6.39
CA GLY A 12 2.41 3.98 -6.48
C GLY A 12 1.43 4.40 -5.38
N ILE A 13 1.69 3.97 -4.13
CA ILE A 13 0.75 4.14 -3.00
C ILE A 13 0.50 5.61 -2.64
N GLY A 14 1.44 6.51 -2.92
CA GLY A 14 1.35 7.95 -2.70
C GLY A 14 0.55 8.70 -3.76
N GLY A 15 0.04 8.02 -4.80
CA GLY A 15 -0.81 8.61 -5.83
C GLY A 15 -2.16 9.11 -5.28
N SER A 16 -2.76 10.09 -5.96
CA SER A 16 -4.00 10.76 -5.53
C SER A 16 -5.21 9.82 -5.40
N GLY A 17 -5.31 8.80 -6.24
CA GLY A 17 -6.36 7.77 -6.13
C GLY A 17 -5.99 6.61 -5.20
N MET A 18 -4.72 6.25 -5.15
CA MET A 18 -4.24 5.05 -4.45
C MET A 18 -4.19 5.25 -2.94
N SER A 19 -3.75 6.43 -2.49
CA SER A 19 -3.57 6.74 -1.08
C SER A 19 -4.87 6.69 -0.27
N GLY A 20 -5.97 7.21 -0.83
CA GLY A 20 -7.29 7.15 -0.19
C GLY A 20 -7.81 5.72 -0.03
N ILE A 21 -7.68 4.89 -1.07
CA ILE A 21 -8.10 3.48 -1.02
C ILE A 21 -7.25 2.71 0.00
N ALA A 22 -5.93 2.92 0.00
CA ALA A 22 -5.02 2.30 0.96
C ALA A 22 -5.40 2.65 2.41
N GLU A 23 -5.73 3.91 2.69
CA GLU A 23 -6.15 4.36 4.02
C GLU A 23 -7.45 3.71 4.49
N VAL A 24 -8.45 3.63 3.61
CA VAL A 24 -9.74 2.97 3.92
C VAL A 24 -9.51 1.49 4.25
N LEU A 25 -8.74 0.76 3.44
CA LEU A 25 -8.48 -0.66 3.68
C LEU A 25 -7.69 -0.87 4.98
N LEU A 26 -6.73 -0.01 5.28
CA LEU A 26 -6.01 -0.04 6.54
C LEU A 26 -6.96 0.11 7.74
N THR A 27 -7.89 1.08 7.65
CA THR A 27 -8.90 1.33 8.69
C THR A 27 -9.86 0.16 8.88
N LEU A 28 -10.14 -0.59 7.80
CA LEU A 28 -10.93 -1.83 7.82
C LEU A 28 -10.15 -3.03 8.38
N GLY A 29 -8.90 -2.85 8.82
CA GLY A 29 -8.09 -3.89 9.46
C GLY A 29 -7.29 -4.77 8.48
N TYR A 30 -7.17 -4.38 7.21
CA TYR A 30 -6.28 -5.06 6.28
C TYR A 30 -4.83 -4.68 6.57
N ARG A 31 -3.92 -5.62 6.34
CA ARG A 31 -2.49 -5.32 6.29
C ARG A 31 -2.21 -4.63 4.95
N ILE A 32 -1.71 -3.41 5.00
CA ILE A 32 -1.36 -2.64 3.81
C ILE A 32 0.15 -2.45 3.74
N SER A 33 0.71 -2.72 2.57
CA SER A 33 2.03 -2.26 2.19
C SER A 33 1.97 -1.51 0.87
N GLY A 34 3.02 -0.77 0.55
CA GLY A 34 3.14 -0.16 -0.77
C GLY A 34 4.53 0.36 -1.07
N SER A 35 4.75 0.62 -2.35
CA SER A 35 5.96 1.26 -2.84
C SER A 35 5.63 2.54 -3.62
N ASP A 36 6.53 3.51 -3.58
CA ASP A 36 6.45 4.73 -4.39
C ASP A 36 7.85 5.22 -4.76
N LEU A 37 7.98 6.01 -5.82
CA LEU A 37 9.28 6.52 -6.29
C LEU A 37 9.88 7.55 -5.33
N SER A 38 9.04 8.29 -4.61
CA SER A 38 9.47 9.33 -3.68
C SER A 38 8.56 9.42 -2.45
N GLU A 39 9.11 9.98 -1.37
CA GLU A 39 8.32 10.27 -0.18
C GLU A 39 7.50 11.56 -0.40
N ASN A 40 6.23 11.53 0.01
CA ASN A 40 5.34 12.68 -0.01
C ASN A 40 4.43 12.72 1.24
N ALA A 41 3.49 13.66 1.29
CA ALA A 41 2.57 13.79 2.42
C ALA A 41 1.68 12.55 2.61
N ALA A 42 1.23 11.92 1.50
CA ALA A 42 0.38 10.74 1.54
C ALA A 42 1.14 9.50 2.02
N THR A 43 2.36 9.26 1.53
CA THR A 43 3.20 8.14 1.97
C THR A 43 3.51 8.24 3.47
N ARG A 44 3.84 9.44 3.96
CA ARG A 44 4.09 9.68 5.40
C ARG A 44 2.84 9.45 6.26
N ARG A 45 1.68 9.93 5.81
CA ARG A 45 0.40 9.71 6.50
C ARG A 45 0.07 8.22 6.60
N LEU A 46 0.15 7.49 5.50
CA LEU A 46 -0.12 6.05 5.49
C LEU A 46 0.84 5.27 6.39
N ALA A 47 2.13 5.63 6.37
CA ALA A 47 3.11 5.04 7.28
C ALA A 47 2.77 5.31 8.75
N ALA A 48 2.37 6.54 9.08
CA ALA A 48 1.95 6.91 10.44
C ALA A 48 0.69 6.17 10.90
N LEU A 49 -0.21 5.80 9.97
CA LEU A 49 -1.40 5.00 10.26
C LEU A 49 -1.09 3.50 10.40
N GLY A 50 0.13 3.06 10.04
CA GLY A 50 0.58 1.66 10.18
C GLY A 50 0.77 0.90 8.88
N ALA A 51 0.65 1.55 7.71
CA ALA A 51 1.02 0.93 6.45
C ALA A 51 2.55 0.75 6.34
N VAL A 52 3.00 -0.33 5.71
CA VAL A 52 4.43 -0.51 5.40
C VAL A 52 4.73 0.16 4.06
N VAL A 53 5.36 1.33 4.08
CA VAL A 53 5.73 2.07 2.86
C VAL A 53 7.22 1.93 2.56
N ARG A 54 7.56 1.59 1.31
CA ARG A 54 8.94 1.49 0.80
C ARG A 54 9.15 2.52 -0.30
N ILE A 55 10.28 3.22 -0.29
CA ILE A 55 10.64 4.13 -1.40
C ILE A 55 11.50 3.35 -2.40
N GLY A 56 11.18 3.51 -3.69
CA GLY A 56 11.70 2.72 -4.80
C GLY A 56 10.87 1.46 -5.08
N HIS A 57 10.83 1.05 -6.34
CA HIS A 57 10.20 -0.21 -6.75
C HIS A 57 11.24 -1.33 -6.78
N ASP A 58 10.96 -2.41 -6.06
CA ASP A 58 11.79 -3.60 -5.99
C ASP A 58 10.88 -4.82 -5.87
N ALA A 59 11.24 -5.94 -6.51
CA ALA A 59 10.46 -7.18 -6.45
C ALA A 59 10.31 -7.73 -5.01
N ALA A 60 11.27 -7.44 -4.13
CA ALA A 60 11.18 -7.80 -2.71
C ALA A 60 10.04 -7.07 -1.98
N ASN A 61 9.59 -5.91 -2.48
CA ASN A 61 8.55 -5.13 -1.81
C ASN A 61 7.16 -5.79 -1.87
N VAL A 62 6.90 -6.63 -2.87
CA VAL A 62 5.61 -7.34 -3.01
C VAL A 62 5.57 -8.69 -2.27
N ALA A 63 6.69 -9.12 -1.69
CA ALA A 63 6.81 -10.44 -1.07
C ALA A 63 5.78 -10.64 0.05
N GLY A 64 5.05 -11.75 -0.01
CA GLY A 64 4.03 -12.11 0.99
C GLY A 64 2.72 -11.32 0.89
N SER A 65 2.52 -10.51 -0.14
CA SER A 65 1.20 -9.94 -0.46
C SER A 65 0.27 -10.99 -1.06
N ASN A 66 -1.03 -10.89 -0.78
CA ASN A 66 -2.05 -11.76 -1.38
C ASN A 66 -2.63 -11.13 -2.66
N ALA A 67 -2.53 -9.81 -2.78
CA ALA A 67 -2.97 -9.05 -3.94
C ALA A 67 -2.08 -7.82 -4.13
N VAL A 68 -1.97 -7.38 -5.39
CA VAL A 68 -1.29 -6.15 -5.78
C VAL A 68 -2.29 -5.22 -6.44
N VAL A 69 -2.26 -3.94 -6.06
CA VAL A 69 -3.03 -2.86 -6.69
C VAL A 69 -2.05 -1.95 -7.40
N VAL A 70 -2.35 -1.64 -8.66
CA VAL A 70 -1.54 -0.76 -9.51
C VAL A 70 -2.42 0.34 -10.09
N SER A 71 -1.83 1.50 -10.31
CA SER A 71 -2.40 2.53 -11.17
C SER A 71 -1.90 2.34 -12.61
N SER A 72 -2.54 2.98 -13.58
CA SER A 72 -2.08 2.99 -14.99
C SER A 72 -0.91 3.94 -15.26
N ALA A 73 -0.47 4.69 -14.24
CA ALA A 73 0.61 5.67 -14.33
C ALA A 73 1.98 5.00 -14.39
#